data_AF-A0A522G7T8-F1
#
_entry.id   AF-A0A522G7T8-F1
#
_cell.length_a   1.000
_cell.length_b   1.000
_cell.length_c   1.000
_cell.angle_alpha   90.00
_cell.angle_beta   90.00
_cell.angle_gamma   90.00
#
_symmetry.space_group_name_H-M   'P 1'
#
loop_
_entity.id
_entity.type
_entity.pdbx_description
1 polymer ?
#
loop_
_entity_poly.entity_id
_entity_poly.type
_entity_poly.pdbx_seq_one_letter_code
_entity_poly.pdbx_strand_id
1 'polypeptide(L)'
;MASNSPVSASSATYRKVVNRVAKELHEPPHHSRYPSDDFDRGASLIDAKAKTRALQWYKRGIRRGFIEACDALLDGQLELKGKTLLCPPEVVISIRVKLKGSPWKKHSVKFSAEDLEFK
;
A
#
# COMPACT_ATOMS: atom_id res chain seq x y z
N MET A 1 23.88 -32.77 23.37
CA MET A 1 23.97 -31.74 24.43
C MET A 1 23.91 -30.38 23.76
N ALA A 2 22.88 -29.58 24.03
CA ALA A 2 22.85 -28.19 23.57
C ALA A 2 23.88 -27.42 24.42
N SER A 3 24.97 -26.97 23.80
CA SER A 3 25.95 -26.16 24.49
C SER A 3 25.29 -24.83 24.89
N ASN A 4 25.18 -24.55 26.18
CA ASN A 4 24.75 -23.26 26.73
C ASN A 4 25.87 -22.21 26.57
N SER A 5 26.41 -22.06 25.36
CA SER A 5 27.43 -21.05 25.08
C SER A 5 26.76 -19.78 24.55
N PRO A 6 27.31 -18.59 24.86
CA PRO A 6 26.80 -17.32 24.31
C PRO A 6 26.69 -17.32 22.77
N VAL A 7 27.56 -18.07 22.09
CA VAL A 7 27.57 -18.23 20.64
C VAL A 7 26.34 -19.00 20.14
N SER A 8 25.92 -20.07 20.84
CA SER A 8 24.75 -20.85 20.46
C SER A 8 23.46 -20.06 20.67
N ALA A 9 23.37 -19.29 21.76
CA ALA A 9 22.26 -18.38 22.04
C ALA A 9 22.15 -17.26 21.00
N SER A 10 23.28 -16.67 20.60
CA SER A 10 23.34 -15.64 19.57
C SER A 10 22.90 -16.18 18.20
N SER A 11 23.36 -17.38 17.86
CA SER A 11 22.99 -18.07 16.61
C SER A 11 21.49 -18.43 16.56
N ALA A 12 20.92 -18.87 17.69
CA ALA A 12 19.49 -19.17 17.78
C ALA A 12 18.63 -17.91 17.64
N THR A 13 19.06 -16.80 18.26
CA THR A 13 18.38 -15.50 18.17
C THR A 13 18.42 -14.97 16.74
N TYR A 14 19.60 -15.04 16.10
CA TYR A 14 19.79 -14.70 14.70
C TYR A 14 18.80 -15.42 13.78
N ARG A 15 18.74 -16.76 13.85
CA ARG A 15 17.83 -17.56 13.01
C ARG A 15 16.36 -17.19 13.23
N LYS A 16 15.96 -16.91 14.47
CA LYS A 16 14.59 -16.46 14.79
C LYS A 16 14.26 -15.13 14.11
N VAL A 17 15.18 -14.17 14.15
CA VAL A 17 14.99 -12.86 13.52
C VAL A 17 14.87 -13.00 12.01
N VAL A 18 15.80 -13.71 11.36
CA VAL A 18 15.78 -13.93 9.90
C VAL A 18 14.49 -14.63 9.46
N ASN A 19 14.06 -15.66 10.18
CA ASN A 19 12.80 -16.35 9.86
C ASN A 19 11.58 -15.44 9.99
N ARG A 20 11.57 -14.53 10.98
CA ARG A 20 10.49 -13.57 11.16
C ARG A 20 10.49 -12.54 10.02
N VAL A 21 11.64 -11.99 9.66
CA VAL A 21 11.79 -11.04 8.55
C VAL A 21 11.35 -11.68 7.23
N ALA A 22 11.79 -12.90 6.95
CA ALA A 22 11.40 -13.64 5.75
C ALA A 22 9.88 -13.88 5.69
N LYS A 23 9.25 -14.21 6.82
CA LYS A 23 7.80 -14.37 6.93
C LYS A 23 7.04 -13.07 6.61
N GLU A 24 7.47 -11.94 7.17
CA GLU A 24 6.86 -10.62 6.89
C GLU A 24 7.05 -10.20 5.44
N LEU A 25 8.17 -10.60 4.84
CA LEU A 25 8.43 -10.38 3.42
C LEU A 25 7.73 -11.40 2.53
N HIS A 26 7.09 -12.44 3.05
CA HIS A 26 6.57 -13.57 2.27
C HIS A 26 7.62 -14.19 1.33
N GLU A 27 8.84 -14.37 1.83
CA GLU A 27 9.95 -15.02 1.14
C GLU A 27 10.45 -16.23 1.97
N PRO A 28 11.07 -17.24 1.34
CA PRO A 28 11.71 -18.31 2.10
C PRO A 28 12.89 -17.75 2.91
N PRO A 29 13.08 -18.21 4.17
CA PRO A 29 14.21 -17.78 4.98
C PRO A 29 15.52 -18.26 4.37
N HIS A 30 16.49 -17.36 4.31
CA HIS A 30 17.84 -17.64 3.83
C HIS A 30 18.83 -17.45 4.98
N HIS A 31 19.69 -18.44 5.20
CA HIS A 31 20.73 -18.40 6.23
C HIS A 31 22.06 -18.68 5.56
N SER A 32 22.80 -17.62 5.27
CA SER A 32 24.16 -17.66 4.77
C SER A 32 25.17 -17.92 5.90
N ARG A 33 26.45 -17.98 5.53
CA ARG A 33 27.57 -18.08 6.48
C ARG A 33 27.77 -16.76 7.26
N TYR A 34 27.33 -15.64 6.73
CA TYR A 34 27.54 -14.31 7.30
C TYR A 34 26.19 -13.63 7.58
N PRO A 35 25.84 -13.42 8.87
CA PRO A 35 24.59 -12.76 9.25
C PRO A 35 24.34 -11.41 8.56
N SER A 36 25.39 -10.64 8.26
CA SER A 36 25.32 -9.38 7.52
C SER A 36 24.64 -9.53 6.17
N ASP A 37 25.02 -10.54 5.40
CA ASP A 37 24.57 -10.74 4.03
C ASP A 37 23.06 -11.05 3.99
N ASP A 38 22.56 -11.76 4.99
CA ASP A 38 21.14 -12.08 5.13
C ASP A 38 20.30 -10.86 5.51
N PHE A 39 20.85 -9.96 6.33
CA PHE A 39 20.20 -8.68 6.65
C PHE A 39 20.20 -7.72 5.46
N ASP A 40 21.30 -7.61 4.72
CA ASP A 40 21.42 -6.78 3.52
C ASP A 40 20.48 -7.26 2.41
N ARG A 41 20.37 -8.58 2.24
CA ARG A 41 19.37 -9.19 1.37
C ARG A 41 17.94 -8.86 1.83
N GLY A 42 17.66 -8.94 3.13
CA GLY A 42 16.36 -8.55 3.68
C GLY A 42 16.02 -7.09 3.38
N ALA A 43 16.98 -6.18 3.56
CA ALA A 43 16.82 -4.75 3.31
C ALA A 43 16.54 -4.43 1.83
N SER A 44 17.29 -5.04 0.91
CA SER A 44 17.07 -4.87 -0.54
C SER A 44 15.70 -5.40 -1.00
N LEU A 45 15.22 -6.50 -0.43
CA LEU A 45 13.89 -7.04 -0.70
C LEU A 45 12.77 -6.13 -0.18
N ILE A 46 12.97 -5.48 0.98
CA ILE A 46 12.02 -4.48 1.51
C ILE A 46 11.85 -3.36 0.49
N ASP A 47 12.95 -2.81 -0.03
CA ASP A 47 12.92 -1.69 -0.98
C ASP A 47 12.23 -2.09 -2.30
N ALA A 48 12.61 -3.23 -2.86
CA ALA A 48 11.99 -3.75 -4.08
C ALA A 48 10.48 -4.01 -3.93
N LYS A 49 10.06 -4.59 -2.79
CA LYS A 49 8.63 -4.83 -2.49
C LYS A 49 7.89 -3.55 -2.15
N ALA A 50 8.54 -2.57 -1.53
CA ALA A 50 7.95 -1.25 -1.26
C ALA A 50 7.61 -0.54 -2.57
N LYS A 51 8.54 -0.50 -3.52
CA LYS A 51 8.30 0.06 -4.87
C LYS A 51 7.14 -0.64 -5.59
N THR A 52 7.13 -1.97 -5.56
CA THR A 52 6.06 -2.77 -6.17
C THR A 52 4.69 -2.48 -5.52
N ARG A 53 4.67 -2.38 -4.20
CA ARG A 53 3.46 -2.07 -3.42
C ARG A 53 2.96 -0.66 -3.71
N ALA A 54 3.85 0.33 -3.79
CA ALA A 54 3.51 1.69 -4.17
C ALA A 54 2.87 1.74 -5.56
N LEU A 55 3.45 1.05 -6.55
CA LEU A 55 2.87 0.93 -7.89
C LEU A 55 1.48 0.25 -7.89
N GLN A 56 1.29 -0.78 -7.07
CA GLN A 56 -0.02 -1.42 -6.93
C GLN A 56 -1.07 -0.48 -6.32
N TRP A 57 -0.70 0.26 -5.27
CA TRP A 57 -1.59 1.25 -4.66
C TRP A 57 -1.92 2.38 -5.62
N TYR A 58 -0.94 2.86 -6.38
CA TYR A 58 -1.15 3.86 -7.41
C TYR A 58 -2.13 3.38 -8.50
N LYS A 59 -1.93 2.16 -9.04
CA LYS A 59 -2.85 1.55 -10.01
C LYS A 59 -4.27 1.39 -9.45
N ARG A 60 -4.40 1.03 -8.17
CA ARG A 60 -5.71 0.95 -7.48
C ARG A 60 -6.34 2.32 -7.34
N GLY A 61 -5.55 3.34 -6.99
CA GLY A 61 -5.98 4.73 -6.91
C GLY A 61 -6.54 5.24 -8.23
N ILE A 62 -5.81 5.04 -9.33
CA ILE A 62 -6.28 5.41 -10.69
C ILE A 62 -7.58 4.70 -11.03
N ARG A 63 -7.65 3.37 -10.85
CA ARG A 63 -8.87 2.61 -11.17
C ARG A 63 -10.06 3.08 -10.35
N ARG A 64 -9.87 3.34 -9.06
CA ARG A 64 -10.95 3.82 -8.20
C ARG A 64 -11.36 5.24 -8.58
N GLY A 65 -10.39 6.14 -8.82
CA GLY A 65 -10.65 7.50 -9.26
C GLY A 65 -11.43 7.56 -10.57
N PHE A 66 -11.11 6.69 -11.54
CA PHE A 66 -11.87 6.58 -12.78
C PHE A 66 -13.32 6.14 -12.54
N ILE A 67 -13.55 5.14 -11.69
CA ILE A 67 -14.90 4.69 -11.33
C ILE A 67 -15.70 5.82 -10.67
N GLU A 68 -15.11 6.48 -9.66
CA GLU A 68 -15.80 7.58 -8.95
C GLU A 68 -16.06 8.78 -9.89
N ALA A 69 -15.19 9.04 -10.87
CA ALA A 69 -15.44 10.08 -11.88
C ALA A 69 -16.60 9.70 -12.82
N CYS A 70 -16.70 8.43 -13.21
CA CYS A 70 -17.86 7.93 -13.96
C CYS A 70 -19.15 8.00 -13.12
N ASP A 71 -19.09 7.62 -11.85
CA ASP A 71 -20.23 7.72 -10.94
C ASP A 71 -20.64 9.18 -10.77
N ALA A 72 -19.69 10.12 -10.63
CA ALA A 72 -19.98 11.55 -10.53
C ALA A 72 -20.63 12.12 -11.81
N LEU A 73 -20.27 11.62 -12.99
CA LEU A 73 -20.97 11.94 -14.24
C LEU A 73 -22.39 11.39 -14.27
N LEU A 74 -22.60 10.16 -13.80
CA LEU A 74 -23.92 9.51 -13.78
C LEU A 74 -24.86 10.14 -12.74
N ASP A 75 -24.33 10.54 -11.59
CA ASP A 75 -25.06 11.19 -10.50
C ASP A 75 -25.31 12.69 -10.77
N GLY A 76 -24.83 13.22 -11.91
CA GLY A 76 -24.99 14.61 -12.31
C GLY A 76 -24.13 15.61 -11.53
N GLN A 77 -23.19 15.13 -10.71
CA GLN A 77 -22.21 16.00 -10.07
C GLN A 77 -21.24 16.59 -11.09
N LEU A 78 -20.88 15.85 -12.13
CA LEU A 78 -20.17 16.36 -13.29
C LEU A 78 -21.12 16.37 -14.49
N GLU A 79 -21.16 17.46 -15.25
CA GLU A 79 -22.03 17.57 -16.43
C GLU A 79 -21.21 17.69 -17.71
N LEU A 80 -21.44 16.80 -18.68
CA LEU A 80 -20.86 16.95 -20.01
C LEU A 80 -21.84 17.72 -20.92
N LYS A 81 -21.51 18.96 -21.27
CA LYS A 81 -22.25 19.76 -22.27
C LYS A 81 -21.46 19.84 -23.57
N GLY A 82 -21.88 19.07 -24.55
CA GLY A 82 -21.16 18.95 -25.82
C GLY A 82 -19.78 18.31 -25.62
N LYS A 83 -18.71 19.10 -25.78
CA LYS A 83 -17.32 18.68 -25.53
C LYS A 83 -16.72 19.30 -24.26
N THR A 84 -17.53 19.98 -23.47
CA THR A 84 -17.08 20.68 -22.25
C THR A 84 -17.58 19.93 -21.03
N LEU A 85 -16.65 19.52 -20.17
CA LEU A 85 -16.97 18.92 -18.88
C LEU A 85 -17.07 20.05 -17.84
N LEU A 86 -18.23 20.17 -17.21
CA LEU A 86 -18.52 21.14 -16.17
C LEU A 86 -18.39 20.48 -14.80
N CYS A 87 -17.65 21.13 -13.92
CA CYS A 87 -17.44 20.71 -12.55
C CYS A 87 -18.01 21.78 -11.62
N PRO A 88 -18.77 21.41 -10.58
CA PRO A 88 -19.21 22.34 -9.54
C PRO A 88 -17.99 22.82 -8.73
N PRO A 89 -18.10 23.96 -8.03
CA PRO A 89 -16.99 24.52 -7.24
C PRO A 89 -16.42 23.55 -6.20
N GLU A 90 -17.27 22.69 -5.65
CA GLU A 90 -16.91 21.64 -4.69
C GLU A 90 -17.39 20.27 -5.18
N VAL A 91 -16.49 19.29 -5.14
CA VAL A 91 -16.79 17.87 -5.38
C VAL A 91 -16.58 17.10 -4.09
N VAL A 92 -17.58 16.30 -3.70
CA VAL A 92 -17.52 15.47 -2.49
C VAL A 92 -17.51 14.00 -2.87
N ILE A 93 -16.37 13.34 -2.64
CA ILE A 93 -16.22 11.91 -2.87
C ILE A 93 -16.43 11.17 -1.55
N SER A 94 -17.41 10.26 -1.50
CA SER A 94 -17.75 9.45 -0.33
C SER A 94 -17.42 7.98 -0.56
N ILE A 95 -16.30 7.53 0.01
CA ILE A 95 -15.86 6.13 -0.09
C ILE A 95 -16.19 5.35 1.19
N ARG A 96 -16.63 4.10 1.03
CA ARG A 96 -16.74 3.14 2.13
C ARG A 96 -15.50 2.25 2.12
N VAL A 97 -14.72 2.32 3.19
CA VAL A 97 -13.49 1.54 3.36
C VAL A 97 -13.71 0.46 4.41
N LYS A 98 -13.29 -0.76 4.12
CA LYS A 98 -13.25 -1.86 5.08
C LYS A 98 -11.88 -2.50 5.07
N LEU A 99 -11.19 -2.39 6.20
CA LEU A 99 -9.99 -3.18 6.46
C LEU A 99 -10.40 -4.59 6.89
N LYS A 100 -9.54 -5.57 6.61
CA LYS A 100 -9.78 -6.97 6.99
C LYS A 100 -9.98 -7.05 8.51
N GLY A 101 -11.11 -7.60 8.94
CA GLY A 101 -11.46 -7.73 10.37
C GLY A 101 -12.05 -6.46 11.03
N SER A 102 -12.23 -5.36 10.28
CA SER A 102 -12.87 -4.13 10.79
C SER A 102 -14.29 -3.94 10.22
N PRO A 103 -15.17 -3.18 10.89
CA PRO A 103 -16.44 -2.75 10.31
C PRO A 103 -16.21 -1.77 9.15
N TRP A 104 -17.22 -1.63 8.29
CA TRP A 104 -17.22 -0.61 7.24
C TRP A 104 -17.16 0.79 7.85
N LYS A 105 -16.26 1.63 7.36
CA LYS A 105 -16.17 3.05 7.72
C LYS A 105 -16.38 3.91 6.49
N LYS A 106 -17.22 4.94 6.62
CA LYS A 106 -17.39 5.96 5.59
C LYS A 106 -16.29 7.01 5.74
N HIS A 107 -15.61 7.32 4.66
CA HIS A 107 -14.67 8.42 4.55
C HIS A 107 -15.14 9.33 3.43
N SER A 108 -15.26 10.62 3.73
CA SER A 108 -15.61 11.64 2.75
C SER A 108 -14.44 12.61 2.59
N VAL A 109 -14.07 12.88 1.36
CA VAL A 109 -13.06 13.89 1.02
C VAL A 109 -13.71 14.94 0.14
N LYS A 110 -13.45 16.21 0.44
CA LYS A 110 -13.87 17.34 -0.37
C LYS A 110 -12.70 17.82 -1.21
N PHE A 111 -12.96 18.07 -2.47
CA PHE A 111 -12.03 18.68 -3.42
C PHE A 111 -12.66 19.94 -3.99
N SER A 112 -11.86 20.98 -4.21
CA SER A 112 -12.27 22.10 -5.04
C SER A 112 -12.14 21.74 -6.52
N ALA A 113 -12.83 22.48 -7.41
CA ALA A 113 -12.67 22.32 -8.85
C ALA A 113 -11.21 22.55 -9.31
N GLU A 114 -10.52 23.48 -8.64
CA GLU A 114 -9.11 23.82 -8.90
C GLU A 114 -8.16 22.66 -8.57
N ASP A 115 -8.43 21.91 -7.49
CA ASP A 115 -7.66 20.70 -7.12
C ASP A 115 -7.74 19.60 -8.19
N LEU A 116 -8.79 19.65 -9.03
CA LEU A 116 -9.04 18.73 -10.13
C LEU A 116 -8.62 19.32 -11.49
N GLU A 117 -7.89 20.44 -11.48
CA GLU A 117 -7.41 21.18 -12.66
C GLU A 117 -8.51 21.71 -13.59
N PHE A 118 -9.75 21.83 -13.11
CA PHE A 118 -10.79 22.55 -13.83
C PHE A 118 -10.51 24.06 -13.75
N LYS A 119 -10.67 24.75 -14.88
CA LYS A 119 -10.46 26.20 -15.02
C LYS A 119 -11.72 26.87 -15.54
#